data_AF-A0A1Z7WWT4-F1
#
_entry.id   AF-A0A1Z7WWT4-F1
#
_cell.length_a   1.000
_cell.length_b   1.000
_cell.length_c   1.000
_cell.angle_alpha   90.00
_cell.angle_beta   90.00
_cell.angle_gamma   90.00
#
_symmetry.space_group_name_H-M   'P 1'
#
loop_
_entity.id
_entity.type
_entity.pdbx_description
1 polymer ?
#
loop_
_entity_poly.entity_id
_entity_poly.type
_entity_poly.pdbx_seq_one_letter_code
_entity_poly.pdbx_strand_id
1 'polypeptide(L)'
;MLGILFATDSGPALMFLAGFYFFPALFSFISIIAKLANFKHRKWFLLRPTLVILVLVALIFIAQWSYQAALKNAISEAKTIESECRKILICPTHPEGWQANGARLNKQVVGGWLKYPLSYHYNATRFSIRIYQGPDLGAYISGGVDTPFSVTSYHE
;
A
#
# COMPACT_ATOMS: atom_id res chain seq x y z
N MET A 1 -17.98 -6.94 20.34
CA MET A 1 -16.57 -6.50 20.38
C MET A 1 -15.96 -6.70 18.98
N LEU A 2 -16.06 -5.88 17.94
CA LEU A 2 -16.46 -4.49 17.70
C LEU A 2 -15.81 -3.51 18.68
N GLY A 3 -14.52 -3.27 18.47
CA GLY A 3 -13.70 -2.39 19.26
C GLY A 3 -12.29 -2.36 18.70
N ILE A 4 -12.02 -1.32 17.90
CA ILE A 4 -10.83 -0.44 17.97
C ILE A 4 -9.46 -1.12 17.80
N LEU A 5 -8.54 -0.43 17.12
CA LEU A 5 -7.22 -0.85 16.63
C LEU A 5 -7.42 -1.51 15.26
N PHE A 6 -7.10 -0.89 14.13
CA PHE A 6 -5.75 -0.47 13.76
C PHE A 6 -5.85 0.79 12.87
N ALA A 7 -5.91 1.97 13.51
CA ALA A 7 -5.31 3.17 12.92
C ALA A 7 -3.79 2.99 13.07
N THR A 8 -3.19 2.12 12.24
CA THR A 8 -1.77 1.82 12.34
C THR A 8 -1.01 2.29 11.15
N ASP A 9 0.22 2.69 11.45
CA ASP A 9 1.28 3.18 10.59
C ASP A 9 1.77 2.15 9.54
N SER A 10 0.90 1.23 9.13
CA SER A 10 1.29 0.00 8.47
C SER A 10 0.19 -0.48 7.53
N GLY A 11 0.00 0.17 6.39
CA GLY A 11 -0.54 -0.48 5.18
C GLY A 11 -0.02 -1.92 4.98
N PRO A 12 1.27 -2.22 5.23
CA PRO A 12 1.78 -3.59 5.31
C PRO A 12 1.05 -4.52 6.30
N ALA A 13 0.63 -4.05 7.48
CA ALA A 13 -0.09 -4.89 8.45
C ALA A 13 -1.46 -5.33 7.93
N LEU A 14 -2.12 -4.52 7.11
CA LEU A 14 -3.41 -4.91 6.53
C LEU A 14 -3.24 -5.99 5.44
N MET A 15 -2.13 -5.96 4.69
CA MET A 15 -1.74 -7.06 3.78
C MET A 15 -1.43 -8.35 4.56
N PHE A 16 -0.72 -8.25 5.70
CA PHE A 16 -0.48 -9.39 6.58
C PHE A 16 -1.78 -9.96 7.18
N LEU A 17 -2.70 -9.10 7.63
CA LEU A 17 -4.01 -9.51 8.14
C LEU A 17 -4.86 -10.16 7.04
N ALA A 18 -4.85 -9.62 5.82
CA ALA A 18 -5.50 -10.25 4.67
C ALA A 18 -4.92 -11.65 4.38
N GLY A 19 -3.60 -11.82 4.53
CA GLY A 19 -2.94 -13.13 4.49
C GLY A 19 -3.41 -14.09 5.58
N PHE A 20 -3.68 -13.61 6.80
CA PHE A 20 -4.22 -14.45 7.87
C PHE A 20 -5.65 -14.92 7.57
N TYR A 21 -6.46 -14.08 6.93
CA TYR A 21 -7.81 -14.45 6.47
C TYR A 21 -7.82 -15.35 5.22
N PHE A 22 -6.68 -15.51 4.54
CA PHE A 22 -6.55 -16.37 3.37
C PHE A 22 -6.76 -17.86 3.70
N PHE A 23 -6.20 -18.35 4.81
CA PHE A 23 -6.37 -19.75 5.23
C PHE A 23 -7.83 -20.10 5.58
N PRO A 24 -8.55 -19.33 6.43
CA PRO A 24 -9.98 -19.51 6.63
C PRO A 24 -10.80 -19.42 5.35
N ALA A 25 -10.44 -18.53 4.42
CA ALA A 25 -11.11 -18.41 3.13
C ALA A 25 -10.87 -19.63 2.23
N LEU A 26 -9.66 -20.18 2.19
CA LEU A 26 -9.34 -21.41 1.46
C LEU A 26 -10.11 -22.62 2.02
N PHE A 27 -10.10 -22.82 3.33
CA PHE A 27 -10.88 -23.88 3.98
C PHE A 27 -12.38 -23.71 3.75
N SER A 28 -12.85 -22.46 3.75
CA SER A 28 -14.23 -22.10 3.39
C SER A 28 -14.56 -22.49 1.95
N PHE A 29 -13.65 -22.23 1.00
CA PHE A 29 -13.80 -22.59 -0.41
C PHE A 29 -13.79 -24.11 -0.64
N ILE A 30 -12.86 -24.85 -0.03
CA ILE A 30 -12.80 -26.31 -0.07
C ILE A 30 -14.07 -26.92 0.54
N SER A 31 -14.53 -26.36 1.67
CA SER A 31 -15.80 -26.72 2.30
C SER A 31 -16.99 -26.47 1.35
N ILE A 32 -17.03 -25.35 0.63
CA ILE A 32 -18.08 -25.08 -0.37
C ILE A 32 -18.07 -26.16 -1.47
N ILE A 33 -16.90 -26.47 -2.05
CA ILE A 33 -16.77 -27.46 -3.14
C ILE A 33 -17.20 -28.85 -2.67
N ALA A 34 -16.70 -29.30 -1.51
CA ALA A 34 -17.06 -30.59 -0.92
C ALA A 34 -18.56 -30.69 -0.58
N LYS A 35 -19.19 -29.57 -0.20
CA LYS A 35 -20.62 -29.50 0.14
C LYS A 35 -21.53 -29.35 -1.08
N LEU A 36 -21.06 -28.71 -2.14
CA LEU A 36 -21.72 -28.69 -3.45
C LEU A 36 -21.79 -30.09 -4.06
N ALA A 37 -20.75 -30.90 -3.86
CA ALA A 37 -20.72 -32.30 -4.30
C ALA A 37 -21.69 -33.23 -3.54
N ASN A 38 -22.18 -32.84 -2.36
CA ASN A 38 -22.97 -33.69 -1.47
C ASN A 38 -24.34 -33.08 -1.08
N PHE A 39 -25.00 -32.48 -2.08
CA PHE A 39 -26.11 -31.53 -1.94
C PHE A 39 -27.34 -32.12 -1.19
N LYS A 40 -27.47 -31.83 0.12
CA LYS A 40 -28.66 -32.17 0.92
C LYS A 40 -29.30 -30.90 1.53
N HIS A 41 -30.31 -30.37 0.85
CA HIS A 41 -31.51 -29.65 1.33
C HIS A 41 -31.46 -28.63 2.50
N ARG A 42 -30.36 -27.92 2.79
CA ARG A 42 -30.38 -26.80 3.77
C ARG A 42 -30.14 -25.42 3.13
N LYS A 43 -31.17 -24.57 3.15
CA LYS A 43 -31.25 -23.22 2.56
C LYS A 43 -30.19 -22.20 3.05
N TRP A 44 -29.66 -22.37 4.27
CA TRP A 44 -28.74 -21.42 4.92
C TRP A 44 -27.28 -21.91 5.02
N PHE A 45 -26.97 -23.01 4.33
CA PHE A 45 -25.72 -23.74 4.54
C PHE A 45 -24.48 -23.12 3.88
N LEU A 46 -24.69 -22.29 2.85
CA LEU A 46 -23.64 -21.57 2.13
C LEU A 46 -23.44 -20.13 2.61
N LEU A 47 -24.32 -19.60 3.47
CA LEU A 47 -24.28 -18.20 3.89
C LEU A 47 -22.93 -17.82 4.53
N ARG A 48 -22.44 -18.65 5.47
CA ARG A 48 -21.19 -18.41 6.21
C ARG A 48 -19.97 -18.36 5.30
N PRO A 49 -19.73 -19.33 4.40
CA PRO A 49 -18.55 -19.29 3.56
C PRO A 49 -18.60 -18.19 2.48
N THR A 50 -19.78 -17.84 1.95
CA THR A 50 -19.93 -16.68 1.05
C THR A 50 -19.61 -15.36 1.75
N LEU A 51 -20.02 -15.21 3.01
CA LEU A 51 -19.77 -14.00 3.81
C LEU A 51 -18.27 -13.81 4.08
N VAL A 52 -17.53 -14.89 4.36
CA VAL A 52 -16.06 -14.84 4.51
C VAL A 52 -15.37 -14.38 3.22
N ILE A 53 -15.78 -14.91 2.06
CA ILE A 53 -15.23 -14.50 0.76
C ILE A 53 -15.52 -13.01 0.50
N LEU A 54 -16.75 -12.56 0.76
CA LEU A 54 -17.15 -11.18 0.55
C LEU A 54 -16.35 -10.21 1.43
N VAL A 55 -16.12 -10.57 2.71
CA VAL A 55 -15.26 -9.80 3.62
C VAL A 55 -13.82 -9.75 3.10
N LEU A 56 -13.27 -10.88 2.62
CA LEU A 56 -11.90 -10.92 2.08
C LEU A 56 -11.77 -10.01 0.85
N VAL A 57 -12.71 -10.09 -0.09
CA VAL A 57 -12.74 -9.22 -1.29
C VAL A 57 -12.83 -7.75 -0.90
N ALA A 58 -13.69 -7.41 0.07
CA ALA A 58 -13.80 -6.04 0.57
C ALA A 58 -12.48 -5.53 1.17
N LEU A 59 -11.79 -6.35 1.98
CA LEU A 59 -10.50 -5.98 2.56
C LEU A 59 -9.43 -5.72 1.49
N ILE A 60 -9.32 -6.60 0.49
CA ILE A 60 -8.38 -6.44 -0.62
C ILE A 60 -8.70 -5.16 -1.41
N PHE A 61 -9.98 -4.90 -1.68
CA PHE A 61 -10.39 -3.70 -2.39
C PHE A 61 -10.03 -2.42 -1.63
N ILE A 62 -10.29 -2.38 -0.31
CA ILE A 62 -9.94 -1.25 0.55
C ILE A 62 -8.42 -1.04 0.58
N ALA A 63 -7.63 -2.12 0.68
CA ALA A 63 -6.17 -2.06 0.67
C ALA A 63 -5.62 -1.50 -0.66
N GLN A 64 -6.13 -2.01 -1.78
CA GLN A 64 -5.73 -1.57 -3.12
C GLN A 64 -6.10 -0.10 -3.35
N TRP A 65 -7.32 0.29 -3.01
CA TRP A 65 -7.81 1.65 -3.17
C TRP A 65 -7.02 2.65 -2.31
N SER A 66 -6.77 2.28 -1.04
CA SER A 66 -5.97 3.07 -0.11
C SER A 66 -4.53 3.27 -0.63
N TYR A 67 -3.90 2.20 -1.14
CA TYR A 67 -2.56 2.30 -1.72
C TYR A 67 -2.52 3.21 -2.95
N GLN A 68 -3.49 3.09 -3.86
CA GLN A 68 -3.56 3.94 -5.05
C GLN A 68 -3.74 5.42 -4.69
N ALA A 69 -4.53 5.72 -3.65
CA ALA A 69 -4.66 7.09 -3.14
C ALA A 69 -3.33 7.61 -2.56
N ALA A 70 -2.63 6.79 -1.76
CA ALA A 70 -1.32 7.12 -1.22
C ALA A 70 -0.27 7.36 -2.32
N LEU A 71 -0.27 6.52 -3.35
CA LEU A 71 0.63 6.65 -4.49
C LEU A 71 0.41 7.96 -5.25
N LYS A 72 -0.85 8.36 -5.48
CA LYS A 72 -1.18 9.65 -6.11
C LYS A 72 -0.65 10.83 -5.29
N ASN A 73 -0.81 10.78 -3.98
CA ASN A 73 -0.30 11.81 -3.07
C ASN A 73 1.24 11.87 -3.12
N ALA A 74 1.91 10.72 -3.09
CA ALA A 74 3.37 10.64 -3.19
C ALA A 74 3.89 11.16 -4.55
N ILE A 75 3.20 10.85 -5.66
CA ILE A 75 3.54 11.37 -6.99
C ILE A 75 3.38 12.89 -7.04
N SER A 76 2.30 13.43 -6.46
CA SER A 76 2.08 14.88 -6.39
C SER A 76 3.21 15.56 -5.64
N GLU A 77 3.60 15.02 -4.48
CA GLU A 77 4.70 15.54 -3.68
C GLU A 77 6.06 15.44 -4.43
N ALA A 78 6.31 14.33 -5.10
CA ALA A 78 7.50 14.13 -5.92
C ALA A 78 7.60 15.16 -7.06
N LYS A 79 6.47 15.53 -7.68
CA LYS A 79 6.44 16.59 -8.71
C LYS A 79 6.77 17.96 -8.13
N THR A 80 6.32 18.25 -6.91
CA THR A 80 6.71 19.48 -6.21
C THR A 80 8.22 19.52 -6.00
N ILE A 81 8.80 18.43 -5.48
CA ILE A 81 10.25 18.30 -5.27
C ILE A 81 11.02 18.41 -6.59
N GLU A 82 10.55 17.79 -7.67
CA GLU A 82 11.15 17.91 -9.00
C GLU A 82 11.16 19.36 -9.49
N SER A 83 10.05 20.08 -9.28
CA SER A 83 9.95 21.49 -9.67
C SER A 83 10.95 22.37 -8.90
N GLU A 84 11.21 22.06 -7.64
CA GLU A 84 12.21 22.73 -6.81
C GLU A 84 13.62 22.39 -7.28
N CYS A 85 13.90 21.11 -7.53
CA CYS A 85 15.19 20.66 -8.08
C CYS A 85 15.53 21.44 -9.37
N ARG A 86 14.57 21.57 -10.29
CA ARG A 86 14.79 22.25 -11.59
C ARG A 86 14.99 23.76 -11.44
N LYS A 87 14.33 24.41 -10.47
CA LYS A 87 14.48 25.85 -10.22
C LYS A 87 15.84 26.19 -9.62
N ILE A 88 16.31 25.39 -8.68
CA ILE A 88 17.54 25.65 -7.91
C ILE A 88 18.76 24.96 -8.54
N LEU A 89 18.54 24.08 -9.52
CA LEU A 89 19.54 23.18 -10.13
C LEU A 89 20.18 22.21 -9.12
N ILE A 90 19.60 22.11 -7.92
CA ILE A 90 20.03 21.22 -6.85
C ILE A 90 18.78 20.66 -6.18
N CYS A 91 18.74 19.35 -5.95
CA CYS A 91 17.63 18.72 -5.23
C CYS A 91 17.69 18.98 -3.71
N PRO A 92 16.52 19.18 -3.07
CA PRO A 92 16.46 19.55 -1.66
C PRO A 92 16.99 18.42 -0.78
N THR A 93 17.89 18.76 0.13
CA THR A 93 18.41 17.78 1.10
C THR A 93 17.37 17.43 2.17
N HIS A 94 16.46 18.34 2.47
CA HIS A 94 15.37 18.17 3.43
C HIS A 94 14.07 18.74 2.85
N PRO A 95 13.29 17.92 2.12
CA PRO A 95 11.99 18.36 1.62
C PRO A 95 11.02 18.57 2.78
N GLU A 96 10.04 19.46 2.59
CA GLU A 96 9.12 19.86 3.66
C GLU A 96 8.30 18.68 4.21
N GLY A 97 8.23 18.57 5.54
CA GLY A 97 7.48 17.51 6.22
C GLY A 97 8.16 16.13 6.21
N TRP A 98 9.39 16.01 5.73
CA TRP A 98 10.22 14.80 5.88
C TRP A 98 11.01 14.84 7.18
N GLN A 99 11.04 13.72 7.89
CA GLN A 99 11.76 13.58 9.14
C GLN A 99 13.04 12.77 8.92
N ALA A 100 14.17 13.26 9.45
CA ALA A 100 15.42 12.52 9.43
C ALA A 100 15.37 11.39 10.46
N ASN A 101 15.61 10.16 10.01
CA ASN A 101 15.81 8.98 10.85
C ASN A 101 17.17 8.37 10.51
N GLY A 102 18.21 8.78 11.25
CA GLY A 102 19.61 8.47 10.92
C GLY A 102 20.03 9.12 9.60
N ALA A 103 20.58 8.32 8.68
CA ALA A 103 21.01 8.79 7.36
C ALA A 103 19.88 8.83 6.31
N ARG A 104 18.64 8.50 6.68
CA ARG A 104 17.49 8.40 5.76
C ARG A 104 16.42 9.42 6.13
N LEU A 105 15.74 9.93 5.12
CA LEU A 105 14.59 10.80 5.30
C LEU A 105 13.33 9.99 5.08
N ASN A 106 12.46 9.97 6.09
CA ASN A 106 11.23 9.20 6.08
C ASN A 106 10.03 10.11 6.29
N LYS A 107 8.92 9.72 5.68
CA LYS A 107 7.61 10.35 5.86
C LYS A 107 6.54 9.27 5.83
N GLN A 108 5.36 9.57 6.32
CA GLN A 108 4.18 8.73 6.10
C GLN A 108 3.19 9.49 5.23
N VAL A 109 2.66 8.83 4.21
CA VAL A 109 1.57 9.35 3.41
C VAL A 109 0.30 8.59 3.69
N VAL A 110 -0.80 9.32 3.83
CA VAL A 110 -2.13 8.75 4.04
C VAL A 110 -2.77 8.51 2.67
N GLY A 111 -3.29 7.31 2.46
CA GLY A 111 -4.15 6.98 1.34
C GLY A 111 -5.43 6.35 1.86
N GLY A 112 -6.53 7.11 1.82
CA GLY A 112 -7.79 6.67 2.42
C GLY A 112 -7.64 6.45 3.93
N TRP A 113 -7.75 5.19 4.36
CA TRP A 113 -7.75 4.79 5.78
C TRP A 113 -6.39 4.25 6.24
N LEU A 114 -5.42 4.09 5.33
CA LEU A 114 -4.13 3.48 5.61
C LEU A 114 -2.99 4.47 5.42
N LYS A 115 -1.95 4.30 6.24
CA LYS A 115 -0.69 5.02 6.10
C LYS A 115 0.36 4.13 5.47
N TYR A 116 1.14 4.71 4.56
CA TYR A 116 2.21 4.03 3.87
C TYR A 116 3.52 4.78 4.14
N PRO A 117 4.60 4.07 4.54
CA PRO A 117 5.87 4.72 4.75
C PRO A 117 6.50 5.08 3.40
N LEU A 118 7.12 6.25 3.39
CA LEU A 118 7.91 6.79 2.30
C LEU A 118 9.36 6.92 2.75
N SER A 119 10.30 6.59 1.87
CA SER A 119 11.73 6.87 2.07
C SER A 119 12.27 7.73 0.94
N TYR A 120 13.03 8.77 1.28
CA TYR A 120 13.64 9.70 0.33
C TYR A 120 15.15 9.50 0.30
N HIS A 121 15.68 9.39 -0.91
CA HIS A 121 17.12 9.37 -1.19
C HIS A 121 17.41 10.40 -2.25
N TYR A 122 18.48 11.16 -2.09
CA TYR A 122 18.85 12.21 -3.02
C TYR A 122 20.36 12.26 -3.23
N ASN A 123 20.73 12.89 -4.34
CA ASN A 123 22.05 13.42 -4.63
C ASN A 123 21.86 14.85 -5.17
N ALA A 124 22.94 15.56 -5.49
CA ALA A 124 22.88 16.95 -5.94
C ALA A 124 21.88 17.18 -7.09
N THR A 125 21.78 16.27 -8.06
CA THR A 125 20.97 16.46 -9.27
C THR A 125 19.78 15.52 -9.41
N ARG A 126 19.62 14.55 -8.50
CA ARG A 126 18.65 13.45 -8.62
C ARG A 126 18.02 13.14 -7.28
N PHE A 127 16.76 12.72 -7.31
CA PHE A 127 16.07 12.20 -6.14
C PHE A 127 15.31 10.92 -6.47
N SER A 128 15.03 10.15 -5.43
CA SER A 128 14.16 8.99 -5.48
C SER A 128 13.34 8.89 -4.19
N ILE A 129 12.05 8.65 -4.35
CA ILE A 129 11.08 8.38 -3.30
C ILE A 129 10.63 6.94 -3.46
N ARG A 130 10.66 6.18 -2.37
CA ARG A 130 10.10 4.82 -2.33
C ARG A 130 8.87 4.81 -1.46
N ILE A 131 7.76 4.30 -1.97
CA ILE A 131 6.56 4.01 -1.19
C ILE A 131 6.43 2.50 -1.01
N TYR A 132 6.21 2.06 0.23
CA TYR A 132 6.09 0.64 0.55
C TYR A 132 4.64 0.26 0.81
N GLN A 133 4.10 -0.66 0.00
CA GLN A 133 2.82 -1.33 0.23
C GLN A 133 2.97 -2.57 1.12
N GLY A 134 4.11 -3.25 1.01
CA GLY A 134 4.49 -4.46 1.73
C GLY A 134 6.02 -4.61 1.75
N PRO A 135 6.55 -5.72 2.29
CA PRO A 135 8.00 -5.98 2.32
C PRO A 135 8.62 -5.98 0.91
N ASP A 136 7.93 -6.60 -0.06
CA ASP A 136 8.39 -6.74 -1.45
C ASP A 136 7.44 -6.04 -2.45
N LEU A 137 6.55 -5.17 -1.98
CA LEU A 137 5.55 -4.50 -2.79
C LEU A 137 5.62 -2.99 -2.57
N GLY A 138 5.63 -2.23 -3.65
CA GLY A 138 5.75 -0.78 -3.59
C GLY A 138 6.01 -0.15 -4.96
N ALA A 139 6.33 1.13 -4.95
CA ALA A 139 6.75 1.86 -6.13
C ALA A 139 7.96 2.76 -5.86
N TYR A 140 8.77 2.92 -6.90
CA TYR A 140 9.85 3.88 -6.99
C TYR A 140 9.37 5.08 -7.79
N ILE A 141 9.54 6.27 -7.25
CA ILE A 141 9.30 7.54 -7.93
C ILE A 141 10.65 8.22 -8.03
N SER A 142 11.13 8.52 -9.24
CA SER A 142 12.44 9.16 -9.43
C SER A 142 12.33 10.37 -10.34
N GLY A 143 13.25 11.32 -10.17
CA GLY A 143 13.28 12.56 -10.93
C GLY A 143 14.48 13.41 -10.54
N GLY A 144 14.60 14.60 -11.11
CA GLY A 144 15.71 15.50 -10.82
C GLY A 144 15.85 16.62 -11.84
N VAL A 145 17.04 17.20 -11.91
CA VAL A 145 17.34 18.34 -12.81
C VAL A 145 17.33 17.88 -14.27
N ASP A 146 18.16 16.88 -14.59
CA ASP A 146 18.32 16.31 -15.94
C ASP A 146 17.84 14.85 -16.03
N THR A 147 17.12 14.38 -15.01
CA THR A 147 16.55 13.03 -15.00
C THR A 147 15.04 13.09 -15.20
N PRO A 148 14.49 12.34 -16.16
CA PRO A 148 13.06 12.34 -16.41
C PRO A 148 12.30 11.81 -15.19
N PHE A 149 11.15 12.41 -14.92
CA PHE A 149 10.23 11.91 -13.91
C PHE A 149 9.73 10.51 -14.31
N SER A 150 9.90 9.53 -13.44
CA SER A 150 9.46 8.16 -13.67
C SER A 150 8.84 7.55 -12.42
N VAL A 151 7.88 6.66 -12.64
CA VAL A 151 7.24 5.85 -11.59
C VAL A 151 7.33 4.39 -12.03
N THR A 152 8.05 3.56 -11.28
CA THR A 152 8.21 2.14 -11.58
C THR A 152 7.77 1.28 -10.39
N SER A 153 7.17 0.12 -10.66
CA SER A 153 6.87 -0.86 -9.62
C SER A 153 8.15 -1.51 -9.09
N TYR A 154 8.12 -2.00 -7.86
CA TYR A 154 9.25 -2.72 -7.26
C TYR A 154 9.65 -3.99 -8.04
N HIS A 155 8.71 -4.59 -8.77
CA HIS A 155 8.95 -5.68 -9.71
C HIS A 155 8.40 -5.31 -11.09
N GLU A 156 9.27 -5.38 -12.09
CA GLU A 156 8.95 -5.71 -13.48
C GLU A 156 9.53 -7.10 -13.77
#